data_AF-A0A2A2WIK2-F1
#
_entry.id   AF-A0A2A2WIK2-F1
#
_cell.length_a   1.000
_cell.length_b   1.000
_cell.length_c   1.000
_cell.angle_alpha   90.00
_cell.angle_beta   90.00
_cell.angle_gamma   90.00
#
_symmetry.space_group_name_H-M   'P 1'
#
loop_
_entity.id
_entity.type
_entity.pdbx_description
1 polymer ?
#
loop_
_entity_poly.entity_id
_entity_poly.type
_entity_poly.pdbx_seq_one_letter_code
_entity_poly.pdbx_strand_id
1 'polypeptide(L)' 'MFESIAEIERAGYAALQELGAPAAHQISTAGGGAANDVWRQIRTRVLAVAVLNADSSVAAVGAARIAAGLI' A
#
# COMPACT_ATOMS: atom_id res chain seq x y z
N MET A 1 13.55 5.80 -11.86
CA MET A 1 13.83 5.58 -10.42
C MET A 1 12.61 4.99 -9.73
N PHE A 2 11.44 5.60 -9.90
CA PHE A 2 10.19 5.14 -9.30
C PHE A 2 9.77 3.73 -9.71
N GLU A 3 10.08 3.30 -10.94
CA GLU A 3 9.86 1.94 -11.43
C GLU A 3 10.69 0.92 -10.65
N SER A 4 11.97 1.20 -10.41
CA SER A 4 12.86 0.29 -9.65
C SER A 4 12.39 0.13 -8.20
N ILE A 5 11.88 1.19 -7.58
CA ILE A 5 11.31 1.10 -6.23
C ILE A 5 10.00 0.30 -6.24
N ALA A 6 9.17 0.46 -7.28
CA ALA A 6 7.96 -0.35 -7.43
C ALA A 6 8.28 -1.85 -7.64
N GLU A 7 9.37 -2.18 -8.33
CA GLU A 7 9.84 -3.58 -8.44
C GLU A 7 10.29 -4.15 -7.09
N ILE A 8 10.97 -3.35 -6.26
CA ILE A 8 11.33 -3.76 -4.88
C ILE A 8 10.06 -4.02 -4.06
N GLU A 9 9.06 -3.15 -4.16
CA GLU A 9 7.75 -3.35 -3.51
C GLU A 9 7.06 -4.64 -3.97
N ARG A 10 7.06 -4.92 -5.28
CA ARG A 10 6.51 -6.17 -5.85
C ARG A 10 7.24 -7.40 -5.32
N ALA A 11 8.56 -7.36 -5.26
CA ALA A 11 9.36 -8.44 -4.70
C ALA A 11 9.06 -8.67 -3.21
N GLY A 12 8.85 -7.60 -2.44
CA GLY A 12 8.43 -7.68 -1.04
C GLY A 12 7.09 -8.38 -0.87
N TYR A 13 6.06 -7.99 -1.62
CA TYR A 13 4.75 -8.67 -1.57
C TYR A 13 4.81 -10.12 -2.05
N ALA A 14 5.62 -10.42 -3.07
CA ALA A 14 5.82 -11.80 -3.53
C ALA A 14 6.48 -12.66 -2.43
N ALA A 15 7.50 -12.16 -1.76
CA ALA A 15 8.15 -12.87 -0.66
C ALA A 15 7.19 -13.14 0.51
N LEU A 16 6.30 -12.20 0.84
CA LEU A 16 5.25 -12.44 1.85
C LEU A 16 4.32 -13.59 1.44
N GLN A 17 3.92 -13.66 0.16
CA GLN A 17 3.10 -14.77 -0.35
C GLN A 17 3.85 -16.10 -0.29
N GLU A 18 5.14 -16.12 -0.64
CA GLU A 18 5.99 -17.32 -0.54
C GLU A 18 6.11 -17.81 0.92
N LEU A 19 6.08 -16.90 1.88
CA LEU A 19 6.08 -17.21 3.32
C LEU A 19 4.69 -17.62 3.86
N GLY A 20 3.66 -17.66 3.02
CA GLY A 20 2.32 -18.12 3.36
C GLY A 20 1.29 -17.03 3.64
N ALA A 21 1.62 -15.75 3.41
CA ALA A 21 0.61 -14.69 3.44
C ALA A 21 -0.37 -14.83 2.26
N PRO A 22 -1.63 -14.39 2.41
CA PRO A 22 -2.55 -14.31 1.27
C PRO A 22 -2.05 -13.33 0.21
N ALA A 23 -2.44 -13.56 -1.04
CA ALA A 23 -2.15 -12.62 -2.12
C ALA A 23 -2.74 -11.24 -1.84
N ALA A 24 -2.02 -10.18 -2.21
CA ALA A 24 -2.54 -8.83 -2.08
C ALA A 24 -3.55 -8.57 -3.22
N HIS A 25 -4.74 -8.08 -2.90
CA HIS A 25 -5.76 -7.71 -3.90
C HIS A 25 -5.85 -6.19 -4.12
N GLN A 26 -5.41 -5.41 -3.14
CA GLN A 26 -5.40 -3.95 -3.16
C GLN A 26 -4.31 -3.44 -2.21
N ILE A 27 -3.66 -2.34 -2.58
CA ILE A 27 -2.65 -1.66 -1.78
C ILE A 27 -3.17 -0.28 -1.36
N SER A 28 -3.09 0.02 -0.07
CA SER A 28 -3.32 1.38 0.46
C SER A 28 -1.97 2.07 0.68
N THR A 29 -1.77 3.25 0.10
CA THR A 29 -0.50 4.00 0.18
C THR A 29 -0.61 5.18 1.13
N ALA A 30 0.42 5.35 1.95
CA ALA A 30 0.58 6.44 2.91
C ALA A 30 1.97 7.07 2.80
N GLY A 31 2.19 8.18 3.52
CA GLY A 31 3.46 8.93 3.51
C GLY A 31 3.59 9.88 2.31
N GLY A 32 4.72 10.60 2.23
CA GLY A 32 4.91 11.68 1.25
C GLY A 32 4.80 11.24 -0.22
N GLY A 33 5.13 9.97 -0.52
CA GLY A 33 5.01 9.40 -1.86
C GLY A 33 3.57 9.21 -2.36
N ALA A 34 2.59 9.14 -1.45
CA ALA A 34 1.19 8.88 -1.80
C ALA A 34 0.55 9.99 -2.66
N ALA A 35 1.01 11.23 -2.48
CA ALA A 35 0.54 12.39 -3.25
C ALA A 35 1.04 12.41 -4.72
N ASN A 36 1.96 11.53 -5.09
CA ASN A 36 2.48 11.47 -6.46
C ASN A 36 1.66 10.51 -7.34
N ASP A 37 0.78 11.09 -8.16
CA ASP A 37 -0.10 10.33 -9.06
C ASP A 37 0.66 9.50 -10.09
N VAL A 38 1.78 10.02 -10.64
CA VAL A 38 2.61 9.29 -11.61
C VAL A 38 3.21 8.05 -10.95
N TRP A 39 3.73 8.19 -9.73
CA TRP A 39 4.29 7.06 -9.01
C TRP A 39 3.21 6.03 -8.63
N ARG A 40 2.01 6.48 -8.24
CA ARG A 40 0.86 5.60 -8.00
C ARG A 40 0.49 4.78 -9.25
N GLN A 41 0.49 5.41 -10.42
CA GLN A 41 0.23 4.72 -11.69
C GLN A 41 1.32 3.70 -12.04
N ILE A 42 2.59 4.06 -11.86
CA ILE A 42 3.72 3.14 -12.04
C ILE A 42 3.56 1.90 -11.14
N ARG A 43 3.27 2.11 -9.86
CA ARG A 43 3.08 1.03 -8.89
C ARG A 43 1.88 0.16 -9.22
N THR A 44 0.76 0.75 -9.63
CA THR A 44 -0.43 0.01 -10.07
C THR A 44 -0.10 -0.92 -11.24
N ARG A 45 0.68 -0.44 -12.22
CA ARG A 45 1.14 -1.26 -13.35
C ARG A 45 2.06 -2.39 -12.92
N VAL A 46 3.06 -2.10 -12.07
CA VAL A 46 4.08 -3.07 -11.64
C VAL A 46 3.49 -4.14 -10.72
N LEU A 47 2.64 -3.75 -9.77
CA LEU A 47 2.04 -4.65 -8.79
C LEU A 47 0.83 -5.42 -9.34
N ALA A 48 0.29 -5.00 -10.49
CA ALA A 48 -0.91 -5.55 -11.13
C ALA A 48 -2.16 -5.57 -10.23
N VAL A 49 -2.21 -4.68 -9.23
CA VAL A 49 -3.34 -4.50 -8.30
C VAL A 49 -3.59 -3.01 -8.08
N ALA A 50 -4.81 -2.67 -7.64
CA ALA A 50 -5.18 -1.28 -7.39
C ALA A 50 -4.34 -0.70 -6.24
N VAL A 51 -3.73 0.47 -6.49
CA VAL A 51 -3.02 1.25 -5.48
C VAL A 51 -3.80 2.52 -5.19
N LEU A 52 -4.35 2.64 -3.97
CA LEU A 52 -5.21 3.74 -3.55
C LEU A 52 -4.56 4.52 -2.40
N ASN A 53 -4.88 5.80 -2.28
CA ASN A 53 -4.49 6.55 -1.07
C ASN A 53 -5.23 5.97 0.13
N ALA A 54 -4.54 5.85 1.27
CA ALA A 54 -5.18 5.46 2.52
C ALA A 54 -6.18 6.55 2.96
N ASP A 55 -7.36 6.14 3.45
CA ASP A 55 -8.38 7.06 3.97
C ASP A 55 -7.83 7.96 5.10
N SER A 56 -6.90 7.42 5.89
CA SER A 56 -6.13 8.19 6.86
C SER A 56 -4.78 7.53 7.08
N SER A 57 -3.73 8.35 7.21
CA SER A 57 -2.39 7.92 7.60
C SER A 57 -1.99 8.37 9.00
N VAL A 58 -2.93 8.93 9.77
CA VAL A 58 -2.64 9.50 11.10
C VAL A 58 -2.94 8.47 12.18
N ALA A 59 -1.94 8.15 13.01
CA ALA A 59 -2.07 7.15 14.07
C ALA A 59 -3.24 7.42 15.03
N ALA A 60 -3.50 8.69 15.36
CA ALA A 60 -4.61 9.09 16.23
C ALA A 60 -5.99 8.70 15.67
N VAL A 61 -6.18 8.71 14.35
CA VAL A 61 -7.43 8.25 13.72
C VAL A 61 -7.59 6.75 13.92
N GLY A 62 -6.51 5.98 13.81
CA GLY A 62 -6.52 4.55 14.15
C GLY A 62 -6.93 4.29 15.60
N ALA A 63 -6.32 5.01 16.55
CA ALA A 63 -6.66 4.89 17.98
C ALA A 63 -8.14 5.24 18.27
N ALA A 64 -8.67 6.29 17.63
CA ALA A 64 -10.07 6.67 17.77
C ALA A 64 -11.02 5.60 17.21
N ARG A 65 -10.69 4.99 16.06
CA ARG A 65 -11.49 3.89 15.48
C ARG A 65 -11.53 2.67 16.38
N ILE A 66 -10.40 2.32 17.00
CA ILE A 66 -10.34 1.23 18.00
C ILE A 66 -11.24 1.55 19.19
N ALA A 67 -11.08 2.73 19.79
CA ALA A 67 -11.86 3.12 20.97
C ALA A 67 -13.38 3.19 20.69
N ALA A 68 -13.76 3.55 19.46
CA ALA A 68 -15.15 3.60 19.03
C ALA A 68 -15.73 2.25 18.57
N GLY A 69 -14.92 1.16 18.54
CA GLY A 69 -15.36 -0.16 18.05
C GLY A 69 -15.68 -0.18 16.55
N LEU A 70 -15.03 0.68 15.77
CA LEU A 70 -15.21 0.79 14.32
C LEU A 70 -14.27 -0.13 13.51
N ILE A 71 -13.39 -0.85 14.19
CA ILE A 71 -12.51 -1.91 13.69
C ILE A 71 -12.35 -3.01 14.72
#